data_AF-A0A150P0L6-F1
#
_entry.id   AF-A0A150P0L6-F1
#
_cell.length_a   1.000
_cell.length_b   1.000
_cell.length_c   1.000
_cell.angle_alpha   90.00
_cell.angle_beta   90.00
_cell.angle_gamma   90.00
#
_symmetry.space_group_name_H-M   'P 1'
#
loop_
_entity.id
_entity.type
_entity.pdbx_description
1 polymer ?
#
loop_
_entity_poly.entity_id
_entity_poly.type
_entity_poly.pdbx_seq_one_letter_code
_entity_poly.pdbx_strand_id
1 'polypeptide(L)'
;MKLRVAVIAPASVLALAGCAEDPEPVAVEALSQSGQSAFVCLAVDRPDPNAPGVVRSLPITDCGDRTAKSPSDFGVDAASGGKATLPHLYALVTQTLRGEIAVIDMTTESAPILDQDTGTPGASFLPIGAQPVDIIATPGGTASFVAVAEPGRAGIFALPSAKVVPRTGCPVPSLT
;
A
#
# COMPACT_ATOMS: atom_id res chain seq x y z
N MET A 1 -2.87 66.65 42.06
CA MET A 1 -2.22 65.32 41.95
C MET A 1 -2.42 64.80 40.54
N LYS A 2 -1.32 64.44 39.88
CA LYS A 2 -1.26 63.98 38.49
C LYS A 2 -1.77 62.54 38.39
N LEU A 3 -2.60 62.21 37.42
CA LEU A 3 -2.79 60.83 36.95
C LEU A 3 -2.69 60.83 35.41
N ARG A 4 -1.56 60.32 34.91
CA ARG A 4 -1.34 60.05 33.49
C ARG A 4 -1.90 58.66 33.21
N VAL A 5 -2.93 58.57 32.38
CA VAL A 5 -3.44 57.29 31.86
C VAL A 5 -2.61 56.93 30.64
N ALA A 6 -1.79 55.89 30.76
CA ALA A 6 -1.04 55.32 29.66
C ALA A 6 -1.98 54.40 28.86
N VAL A 7 -2.19 54.72 27.58
CA VAL A 7 -2.91 53.85 26.64
C VAL A 7 -1.96 52.75 26.18
N ILE A 8 -2.22 51.52 26.59
CA ILE A 8 -1.48 50.33 26.13
C ILE A 8 -2.27 49.74 24.97
N ALA A 9 -1.70 49.78 23.76
CA ALA A 9 -2.26 49.12 22.59
C ALA A 9 -2.04 47.60 22.70
N PRO A 10 -3.04 46.75 22.41
CA PRO A 10 -2.83 45.31 22.34
C PRO A 10 -2.08 44.97 21.04
N ALA A 11 -0.85 44.46 21.16
CA ALA A 11 -0.13 43.84 20.06
C ALA A 11 -0.76 42.47 19.78
N SER A 12 -1.57 42.41 18.72
CA SER A 12 -2.11 41.16 18.20
C SER A 12 -0.97 40.29 17.66
N VAL A 13 -0.63 39.23 18.39
CA VAL A 13 0.27 38.17 17.92
C VAL A 13 -0.52 37.34 16.90
N LEU A 14 -0.31 37.60 15.61
CA LEU A 14 -0.73 36.69 14.55
C LEU A 14 0.12 35.42 14.66
N ALA A 15 -0.45 34.38 15.26
CA ALA A 15 0.07 33.03 15.14
C ALA A 15 -0.06 32.62 13.67
N LEU A 16 1.08 32.53 12.97
CA LEU A 16 1.19 31.85 11.69
C LEU A 16 0.94 30.35 11.94
N ALA A 17 -0.33 29.95 11.96
CA ALA A 17 -0.71 28.56 11.78
C ALA A 17 -0.42 28.23 10.31
N GLY A 18 0.80 27.77 10.04
CA GLY A 18 1.11 27.10 8.79
C GLY A 18 0.34 25.78 8.79
N CYS A 19 -0.73 25.72 7.99
CA CYS A 19 -1.29 24.44 7.59
C CYS A 19 -0.18 23.70 6.85
N ALA A 20 0.39 22.66 7.47
CA ALA A 20 1.01 21.61 6.69
C ALA A 20 -0.16 20.82 6.10
N GLU A 21 -0.64 21.21 4.92
CA GLU A 21 -1.45 20.30 4.12
C GLU A 21 -0.61 19.03 3.90
N ASP A 22 -1.15 17.88 4.32
CA ASP A 22 -0.59 16.57 3.97
C ASP A 22 -0.50 16.51 2.44
N PRO A 23 0.69 16.26 1.85
CA PRO A 23 0.82 16.19 0.40
C PRO A 23 0.00 14.99 -0.09
N GLU A 24 -1.14 15.28 -0.72
CA GLU A 24 -1.92 14.26 -1.42
C GLU A 24 -1.05 13.72 -2.56
N PRO A 25 -0.62 12.45 -2.52
CA PRO A 25 0.28 11.92 -3.52
C PRO A 25 -0.42 11.96 -4.88
N VAL A 26 0.09 12.79 -5.79
CA VAL A 26 -0.44 12.92 -7.15
C VAL A 26 -0.23 11.60 -7.88
N ALA A 27 -1.28 10.77 -7.92
CA ALA A 27 -1.26 9.42 -8.50
C ALA A 27 -0.83 9.38 -9.99
N VAL A 28 -0.85 10.52 -10.69
CA VAL A 28 -0.64 10.62 -12.13
C VAL A 28 0.81 10.32 -12.55
N GLU A 29 1.80 10.59 -11.69
CA GLU A 29 3.21 10.27 -11.99
C GLU A 29 3.68 8.93 -11.41
N ALA A 30 2.94 8.39 -10.43
CA ALA A 30 3.35 7.20 -9.68
C ALA A 30 3.48 5.97 -10.60
N LEU A 31 2.58 5.82 -11.58
CA LEU A 31 2.52 4.71 -12.53
C LEU A 31 3.19 5.04 -13.89
N SER A 32 4.05 6.05 -13.93
CA SER A 32 4.80 6.42 -15.14
C SER A 32 5.63 5.22 -15.64
N GLN A 33 5.29 4.74 -16.84
CA GLN A 33 5.93 3.58 -17.48
C GLN A 33 5.61 2.20 -16.85
N SER A 34 4.33 1.99 -16.54
CA SER A 34 3.79 0.68 -16.16
C SER A 34 3.96 -0.38 -17.26
N GLY A 35 4.24 -1.61 -16.84
CA GLY A 35 4.40 -2.79 -17.69
C GLY A 35 3.29 -3.83 -17.51
N GLN A 36 3.67 -5.10 -17.47
CA GLN A 36 2.76 -6.23 -17.23
C GLN A 36 2.16 -6.18 -15.82
N SER A 37 1.00 -6.81 -15.67
CA SER A 37 0.30 -6.96 -14.38
C SER A 37 -0.10 -8.40 -14.07
N ALA A 38 -0.14 -8.71 -12.78
CA ALA A 38 -0.67 -9.96 -12.25
C ALA A 38 -1.62 -9.67 -11.08
N PHE A 39 -2.54 -10.60 -10.81
CA PHE A 39 -3.56 -10.40 -9.78
C PHE A 39 -3.46 -11.45 -8.69
N VAL A 40 -3.64 -11.03 -7.44
CA VAL A 40 -3.69 -11.93 -6.26
C VAL A 40 -4.89 -11.58 -5.39
N CYS A 41 -5.58 -12.60 -4.89
CA CYS A 41 -6.69 -12.45 -3.96
C CYS A 41 -6.21 -12.76 -2.54
N LEU A 42 -6.35 -11.80 -1.63
CA LEU A 42 -5.82 -11.90 -0.28
C LEU A 42 -6.88 -11.54 0.77
N ALA A 43 -6.93 -12.33 1.83
CA ALA A 43 -7.68 -12.07 3.03
C ALA A 43 -6.72 -11.80 4.20
N VAL A 44 -7.11 -10.94 5.15
CA VAL A 44 -6.36 -10.75 6.39
C VAL A 44 -7.22 -11.21 7.56
N ASP A 45 -6.99 -12.45 8.01
CA ASP A 45 -7.65 -13.00 9.17
C ASP A 45 -7.09 -12.35 10.45
N ARG A 46 -7.92 -12.12 11.46
CA ARG A 46 -7.52 -11.58 12.77
C ARG A 46 -8.05 -12.48 13.90
N PRO A 47 -7.42 -13.64 14.12
CA PRO A 47 -7.85 -14.60 15.15
C PRO A 47 -7.64 -14.08 16.58
N ASP A 48 -6.61 -13.26 16.81
CA ASP A 48 -6.42 -12.48 18.03
C ASP A 48 -6.56 -10.99 17.68
N PRO A 49 -7.51 -10.25 18.30
CA PRO A 49 -7.69 -8.83 18.04
C PRO A 49 -6.49 -7.96 18.43
N ASN A 50 -5.59 -8.46 19.28
CA ASN A 50 -4.40 -7.74 19.75
C ASN A 50 -3.14 -8.10 18.96
N ALA A 51 -3.20 -9.12 18.10
CA ALA A 51 -2.07 -9.53 17.26
C ALA A 51 -2.17 -8.95 15.84
N PRO A 52 -1.04 -8.85 15.11
CA PRO A 52 -1.08 -8.55 13.68
C PRO A 52 -1.94 -9.56 12.93
N GLY A 53 -2.65 -9.08 11.91
CA GLY A 53 -3.44 -9.93 11.04
C GLY A 53 -2.59 -10.96 10.29
N VAL A 54 -3.20 -12.11 10.00
CA VAL A 54 -2.59 -13.21 9.27
C VAL A 54 -3.09 -13.16 7.82
N VAL A 55 -2.17 -12.89 6.90
CA VAL A 55 -2.49 -12.88 5.46
C VAL A 55 -2.73 -14.31 4.98
N ARG A 56 -3.85 -14.52 4.30
CA ARG A 56 -4.26 -15.78 3.68
C ARG A 56 -4.51 -15.54 2.20
N SER A 57 -3.76 -16.25 1.36
CA SER A 57 -3.96 -16.27 -0.09
C SER A 57 -5.18 -17.10 -0.48
N LEU A 58 -5.90 -16.65 -1.49
CA LEU A 58 -7.08 -17.31 -2.02
C LEU A 58 -7.02 -17.41 -3.55
N PRO A 59 -7.75 -18.39 -4.14
CA PRO A 59 -8.07 -18.36 -5.55
C PRO A 59 -8.66 -17.00 -5.95
N ILE A 60 -8.32 -16.52 -7.15
CA ILE A 60 -8.83 -15.23 -7.64
C ILE A 60 -10.36 -15.17 -7.67
N THR A 61 -11.02 -16.31 -7.85
CA THR A 61 -12.48 -16.47 -7.86
C THR A 61 -13.14 -16.17 -6.51
N ASP A 62 -12.38 -16.16 -5.41
CA ASP A 62 -12.91 -15.89 -4.07
C ASP A 62 -13.00 -14.38 -3.80
N CYS A 63 -12.26 -13.56 -4.55
CA CYS A 63 -12.43 -12.12 -4.59
C CYS A 63 -13.61 -11.79 -5.51
N GLY A 64 -14.80 -11.68 -4.92
CA GLY A 64 -16.02 -11.32 -5.64
C GLY A 64 -16.18 -9.81 -5.87
N ASP A 65 -17.33 -9.42 -6.43
CA ASP A 65 -17.63 -8.04 -6.83
C ASP A 65 -18.00 -7.09 -5.67
N ARG A 66 -17.65 -7.45 -4.43
CA ARG A 66 -17.93 -6.62 -3.25
C ARG A 66 -16.87 -5.54 -3.13
N THR A 67 -17.28 -4.36 -2.69
CA THR A 67 -16.38 -3.21 -2.51
C THR A 67 -16.09 -2.97 -1.03
N ALA A 68 -14.81 -2.73 -0.71
CA ALA A 68 -14.36 -2.33 0.62
C ALA A 68 -14.26 -0.81 0.74
N LYS A 69 -14.44 -0.28 1.96
CA LYS A 69 -14.37 1.18 2.20
C LYS A 69 -12.94 1.70 2.27
N SER A 70 -12.00 0.85 2.66
CA SER A 70 -10.58 1.19 2.78
C SER A 70 -9.71 -0.05 2.55
N PRO A 71 -8.40 0.11 2.24
CA PRO A 71 -7.49 -1.02 2.08
C PRO A 71 -7.29 -1.90 3.32
N SER A 72 -7.75 -1.45 4.49
CA SER A 72 -7.65 -2.17 5.76
C SER A 72 -8.96 -2.86 6.18
N ASP A 73 -10.03 -2.70 5.40
CA ASP A 73 -11.37 -3.21 5.69
C ASP A 73 -11.60 -4.62 5.11
N PHE A 74 -11.04 -5.65 5.77
CA PHE A 74 -11.20 -7.05 5.36
C PHE A 74 -12.49 -7.72 5.86
N GLY A 75 -13.40 -6.97 6.50
CA GLY A 75 -14.62 -7.49 7.11
C GLY A 75 -14.37 -8.70 8.00
N VAL A 76 -13.85 -8.51 9.22
CA VAL A 76 -13.52 -9.65 10.10
C VAL A 76 -14.72 -10.11 10.91
N ASP A 77 -15.03 -11.40 10.86
CA ASP A 77 -16.07 -12.02 11.69
C ASP A 77 -15.48 -12.68 12.95
N ALA A 78 -15.80 -12.11 14.12
CA ALA A 78 -15.40 -12.65 15.42
C ALA A 78 -16.07 -14.00 15.73
N ALA A 79 -17.29 -14.24 15.26
CA ALA A 79 -18.00 -15.50 15.48
C ALA A 79 -17.34 -16.67 14.72
N SER A 80 -16.73 -16.38 13.57
CA SER A 80 -15.93 -17.33 12.78
C SER A 80 -14.46 -17.42 13.23
N GLY A 81 -14.14 -17.05 14.47
CA GLY A 81 -12.77 -17.09 14.99
C GLY A 81 -11.84 -16.07 14.33
N GLY A 82 -12.38 -14.93 13.91
CA GLY A 82 -11.60 -13.84 13.33
C GLY A 82 -11.27 -14.01 11.86
N LYS A 83 -12.08 -14.75 11.09
CA LYS A 83 -11.87 -14.89 9.65
C LYS A 83 -12.31 -13.64 8.90
N ALA A 84 -11.52 -13.22 7.91
CA ALA A 84 -11.94 -12.19 6.96
C ALA A 84 -13.04 -12.73 6.05
N THR A 85 -14.06 -11.89 5.86
CA THR A 85 -15.26 -12.14 5.04
C THR A 85 -15.28 -11.29 3.77
N LEU A 86 -14.36 -10.32 3.68
CA LEU A 86 -14.16 -9.47 2.51
C LEU A 86 -12.69 -9.58 2.07
N PRO A 87 -12.34 -10.56 1.23
CA PRO A 87 -11.01 -10.62 0.63
C PRO A 87 -10.84 -9.51 -0.41
N HIS A 88 -9.59 -9.05 -0.57
CA HIS A 88 -9.23 -7.97 -1.48
C HIS A 88 -8.45 -8.52 -2.69
N LEU A 89 -8.80 -8.00 -3.87
CA LEU A 89 -8.12 -8.24 -5.12
C LEU A 89 -7.04 -7.19 -5.30
N TYR A 90 -5.78 -7.62 -5.37
CA TYR A 90 -4.65 -6.75 -5.62
C TYR A 90 -4.14 -6.93 -7.05
N ALA A 91 -3.96 -5.81 -7.75
CA ALA A 91 -3.20 -5.76 -8.99
C ALA A 91 -1.74 -5.44 -8.66
N LEU A 92 -0.83 -6.31 -9.09
CA LEU A 92 0.61 -6.15 -9.02
C LEU A 92 1.07 -5.65 -10.39
N VAL A 93 1.57 -4.42 -10.47
CA VAL A 93 1.90 -3.76 -11.74
C VAL A 93 3.39 -3.45 -11.77
N THR A 94 4.10 -4.04 -12.73
CA THR A 94 5.53 -3.79 -12.91
C THR A 94 5.79 -2.34 -13.34
N GLN A 95 6.80 -1.71 -12.74
CA GLN A 95 7.23 -0.35 -13.05
C GLN A 95 8.61 -0.41 -13.69
N THR A 96 8.64 -0.24 -15.01
CA THR A 96 9.85 -0.52 -15.81
C THR A 96 10.95 0.51 -15.61
N LEU A 97 10.59 1.75 -15.25
CA LEU A 97 11.53 2.86 -15.03
C LEU A 97 12.38 2.68 -13.77
N ARG A 98 11.75 2.25 -12.66
CA ARG A 98 12.40 2.17 -11.34
C ARG A 98 12.75 0.75 -10.90
N GLY A 99 12.28 -0.27 -11.63
CA GLY A 99 12.56 -1.66 -11.24
C GLY A 99 11.76 -2.11 -10.02
N GLU A 100 10.49 -1.71 -9.99
CA GLU A 100 9.60 -1.87 -8.84
C GLU A 100 8.27 -2.51 -9.26
N ILE A 101 7.46 -2.88 -8.27
CA ILE A 101 6.10 -3.36 -8.45
C ILE A 101 5.15 -2.49 -7.62
N ALA A 102 4.27 -1.78 -8.31
CA ALA A 102 3.17 -1.08 -7.68
C ALA A 102 2.09 -2.08 -7.28
N VAL A 103 1.50 -1.88 -6.11
CA VAL A 103 0.40 -2.70 -5.60
C VAL A 103 -0.84 -1.82 -5.57
N ILE A 104 -1.92 -2.25 -6.23
CA ILE A 104 -3.17 -1.49 -6.34
C ILE A 104 -4.29 -2.33 -5.75
N ASP A 105 -5.06 -1.77 -4.83
CA ASP A 105 -6.21 -2.45 -4.22
C ASP A 105 -7.47 -2.25 -5.07
N MET A 106 -7.79 -3.24 -5.90
CA MET A 106 -8.92 -3.18 -6.83
C MET A 106 -10.28 -3.39 -6.16
N THR A 107 -10.30 -3.78 -4.88
CA THR A 107 -11.53 -4.05 -4.13
C THR A 107 -12.09 -2.81 -3.47
N THR A 108 -11.30 -1.76 -3.29
CA THR A 108 -11.79 -0.51 -2.69
C THR A 108 -12.41 0.43 -3.71
N GLU A 109 -13.28 1.34 -3.25
CA GLU A 109 -14.00 2.28 -4.13
C GLU A 109 -13.08 3.18 -4.97
N SER A 110 -11.91 3.53 -4.44
CA SER A 110 -10.97 4.48 -5.08
C SER A 110 -9.78 3.81 -5.79
N ALA A 111 -9.66 2.48 -5.73
CA ALA A 111 -8.53 1.73 -6.24
C ALA A 111 -7.14 2.35 -5.91
N PRO A 112 -6.84 2.64 -4.63
CA PRO A 112 -5.64 3.32 -4.23
C PRO A 112 -4.42 2.45 -4.50
N ILE A 113 -3.34 3.13 -4.86
CA ILE A 113 -2.02 2.54 -4.89
C ILE A 113 -1.55 2.38 -3.44
N LEU A 114 -1.20 1.17 -3.05
CA LEU A 114 -0.70 0.87 -1.71
C LEU A 114 0.75 1.31 -1.57
N ASP A 115 0.94 2.33 -0.77
CA ASP A 115 2.24 2.79 -0.32
C ASP A 115 2.90 1.75 0.60
N GLN A 116 4.08 1.28 0.21
CA GLN A 116 4.82 0.24 0.93
C GLN A 116 5.62 0.78 2.14
N ASP A 117 5.86 2.10 2.17
CA ASP A 117 6.62 2.85 3.16
C ASP A 117 5.98 4.23 3.38
N THR A 118 5.04 4.26 4.32
CA THR A 118 4.39 5.50 4.76
C THR A 118 5.34 6.47 5.47
N GLY A 119 6.59 6.07 5.74
CA GLY A 119 7.62 6.92 6.33
C GLY A 119 8.28 7.86 5.32
N THR A 120 8.16 7.56 4.03
CA THR A 120 8.71 8.37 2.93
C THR A 120 7.57 9.02 2.16
N PRO A 121 7.52 10.36 2.02
CA PRO A 121 6.47 11.00 1.24
C PRO A 121 6.42 10.52 -0.21
N GLY A 122 5.23 10.11 -0.68
CA GLY A 122 4.99 9.62 -2.03
C GLY A 122 4.57 8.15 -2.06
N ALA A 123 4.21 7.63 -3.24
CA ALA A 123 3.88 6.22 -3.39
C ALA A 123 5.17 5.40 -3.51
N SER A 124 5.50 4.61 -2.49
CA SER A 124 6.61 3.66 -2.54
C SER A 124 6.14 2.26 -2.95
N PHE A 125 7.00 1.54 -3.66
CA PHE A 125 6.69 0.26 -4.31
C PHE A 125 7.64 -0.85 -3.87
N LEU A 126 7.32 -2.09 -4.26
CA LEU A 126 8.14 -3.26 -3.94
C LEU A 126 9.35 -3.33 -4.90
N PRO A 127 10.60 -3.24 -4.41
CA PRO A 127 11.77 -3.31 -5.28
C PRO A 127 12.00 -4.75 -5.76
N ILE A 128 12.25 -4.93 -7.06
CA ILE A 128 12.45 -6.27 -7.67
C ILE A 128 13.74 -6.36 -8.50
N GLY A 129 14.26 -5.23 -9.00
CA GLY A 129 15.42 -5.19 -9.89
C GLY A 129 15.15 -4.41 -11.16
N ALA A 130 16.21 -3.97 -11.84
CA ALA A 130 16.08 -3.09 -12.99
C ALA A 130 15.42 -3.82 -14.17
N GLN A 131 14.49 -3.15 -14.85
CA GLN A 131 13.82 -3.67 -16.06
C GLN A 131 13.01 -4.97 -15.85
N PRO A 132 11.93 -4.94 -15.03
CA PRO A 132 10.95 -6.02 -15.04
C PRO A 132 10.30 -6.14 -16.42
N VAL A 133 10.23 -7.36 -16.95
CA VAL A 133 9.70 -7.64 -18.30
C VAL A 133 8.45 -8.50 -18.28
N ASP A 134 8.23 -9.28 -17.22
CA ASP A 134 7.05 -10.13 -17.07
C ASP A 134 6.72 -10.38 -15.58
N ILE A 135 5.45 -10.68 -15.30
CA ILE A 135 4.97 -11.05 -13.97
C ILE A 135 3.83 -12.05 -14.07
N ILE A 136 3.90 -13.11 -13.25
CA ILE A 136 2.83 -14.11 -13.15
C ILE A 136 2.52 -14.43 -11.68
N ALA A 137 1.26 -14.70 -11.37
CA ALA A 137 0.84 -15.19 -10.06
C ALA A 137 0.60 -16.71 -10.11
N THR A 138 0.97 -17.40 -9.02
CA THR A 138 0.64 -18.82 -8.84
C THR A 138 -0.89 -19.04 -8.81
N PRO A 139 -1.38 -20.20 -9.27
CA PRO A 139 -2.74 -20.63 -8.96
C PRO A 139 -2.97 -20.62 -7.43
N GLY A 140 -4.07 -20.01 -6.99
CA GLY A 140 -4.34 -19.81 -5.56
C GLY A 140 -3.63 -18.61 -4.91
N GLY A 141 -2.85 -17.83 -5.67
CA GLY A 141 -2.34 -16.53 -5.25
C GLY A 141 -1.34 -16.57 -4.08
N THR A 142 -0.58 -17.65 -3.94
CA THR A 142 0.38 -17.85 -2.83
C THR A 142 1.69 -17.05 -3.01
N ALA A 143 2.13 -16.92 -4.25
CA ALA A 143 3.26 -16.13 -4.66
C ALA A 143 3.07 -15.60 -6.08
N SER A 144 3.88 -14.61 -6.43
CA SER A 144 4.08 -14.11 -7.78
C SER A 144 5.55 -14.22 -8.17
N PHE A 145 5.84 -14.45 -9.44
CA PHE A 145 7.19 -14.50 -10.00
C PHE A 145 7.35 -13.39 -11.02
N VAL A 146 8.46 -12.66 -10.93
CA VAL A 146 8.74 -11.52 -11.78
C VAL A 146 10.01 -11.79 -12.54
N ALA A 147 9.95 -11.73 -13.87
CA ALA A 147 11.11 -11.84 -14.73
C ALA A 147 11.76 -10.46 -14.91
N VAL A 148 13.07 -10.40 -14.76
CA VAL A 148 13.86 -9.16 -14.75
C VAL A 148 15.00 -9.30 -15.75
N ALA A 149 15.16 -8.31 -16.62
CA ALA A 149 16.17 -8.30 -17.69
C ALA A 149 17.45 -7.53 -17.30
N GLU A 150 17.85 -7.59 -16.02
CA GLU A 150 19.03 -6.90 -15.51
C GLU A 150 20.31 -7.75 -15.72
N PRO A 151 21.29 -7.28 -16.52
CA PRO A 151 22.53 -8.02 -16.71
C PRO A 151 23.30 -8.20 -15.40
N GLY A 152 23.70 -9.43 -15.08
CA GLY A 152 24.53 -9.73 -13.90
C GLY A 152 23.76 -9.93 -12.60
N ARG A 153 22.42 -9.96 -12.62
CA ARG A 153 21.57 -10.35 -11.47
C ARG A 153 20.70 -11.56 -11.80
N ALA A 154 19.99 -12.06 -10.79
CA ALA A 154 18.99 -13.11 -10.98
C ALA A 154 17.90 -12.64 -11.95
N GLY A 155 17.51 -13.51 -12.89
CA GLY A 155 16.49 -13.18 -13.90
C GLY A 155 15.05 -13.39 -13.44
N ILE A 156 14.82 -14.04 -12.29
CA ILE A 156 13.50 -14.30 -11.73
C ILE A 156 13.53 -14.07 -10.23
N PHE A 157 12.59 -13.28 -9.73
CA PHE A 157 12.39 -13.02 -8.31
C PHE A 157 11.02 -13.54 -7.85
N ALA A 158 10.98 -14.15 -6.67
CA ALA A 158 9.75 -14.61 -6.05
C ALA A 158 9.24 -13.59 -5.04
N LEU A 159 7.96 -13.21 -5.19
CA LEU A 159 7.23 -12.33 -4.28
C LEU A 159 6.14 -13.14 -3.57
N PRO A 160 6.33 -13.53 -2.30
CA PRO A 160 5.28 -14.15 -1.52
C PRO A 160 4.11 -13.18 -1.34
N SER A 161 2.88 -13.62 -1.62
CA SER A 161 1.72 -12.73 -1.60
C SER A 161 1.40 -12.20 -0.19
N ALA A 162 1.84 -12.91 0.86
CA ALA A 162 1.80 -12.45 2.25
C ALA A 162 2.68 -11.20 2.56
N LYS A 163 3.49 -10.77 1.59
CA LYS A 163 4.33 -9.56 1.66
C LYS A 163 3.85 -8.41 0.76
N VAL A 164 2.76 -8.62 0.02
CA VAL A 164 2.18 -7.60 -0.89
C VAL A 164 1.46 -6.49 -0.11
N VAL A 165 0.77 -6.87 0.97
CA VAL A 165 0.04 -5.92 1.81
C VAL A 165 1.03 -5.31 2.82
N PRO A 166 1.13 -3.97 2.88
CA PRO A 166 2.03 -3.30 3.81
C PRO A 166 1.64 -3.60 5.25
N ARG A 167 2.65 -3.73 6.12
CA ARG A 167 2.46 -3.87 7.56
C ARG A 167 2.96 -2.61 8.24
N THR A 168 2.13 -2.02 9.08
CA THR A 168 2.50 -0.83 9.84
C THR A 168 3.77 -1.09 10.67
N GLY A 169 4.75 -0.19 10.53
CA GLY A 169 6.02 -0.26 11.28
C GLY A 169 7.02 -1.32 10.79
N CYS A 170 6.77 -1.97 9.64
CA CYS A 170 7.73 -2.86 9.01
C CYS A 170 8.42 -2.15 7.83
N PRO A 171 9.75 -2.31 7.65
CA PRO A 171 10.42 -1.79 6.46
C PRO A 171 9.91 -2.50 5.20
N VAL A 172 9.98 -1.81 4.05
CA VAL A 172 9.65 -2.40 2.74
C VAL A 172 10.45 -3.70 2.56
N PRO A 173 9.80 -4.82 2.24
CA PRO A 173 10.51 -6.07 2.05
C PRO A 173 11.44 -5.97 0.83
N SER A 174 12.74 -6.19 1.03
CA SER A 174 13.69 -6.34 -0.07
C SER A 174 13.54 -7.72 -0.71
N LEU A 175 13.25 -7.75 -2.01
CA LEU A 175 13.19 -8.97 -2.82
C LEU A 175 14.55 -9.16 -3.50
N THR A 176 15.60 -9.34 -2.70
CA THR A 176 16.98 -9.56 -3.16
C THR A 176 17.34 -11.03 -3.18
#